data_AF-A0A928W3Z9-F1
#
_entry.id   AF-A0A928W3Z9-F1
#
_cell.length_a   1.000
_cell.length_b   1.000
_cell.length_c   1.000
_cell.angle_alpha   90.00
_cell.angle_beta   90.00
_cell.angle_gamma   90.00
#
_symmetry.space_group_name_H-M   'P 1'
#
loop_
_entity.id
_entity.type
_entity.pdbx_description
1 polymer ?
#
loop_
_entity_poly.entity_id
_entity_poly.type
_entity_poly.pdbx_seq_one_letter_code
_entity_poly.pdbx_strand_id
1 'polypeptide(L)'
;MAKPTQAHLERTVNKNDPLEVRQQTLSQMQYYMGAKLIEVRVDPQAVMYRWSIENKEDQQICTLSAFWGESRTKILSGKEPLQGKELANCARANASAGLEKAAELCGFGSDTKRFQTALKETAQELELSAESFKKLLA
;
A
#
# COMPACT_ATOMS: atom_id res chain seq x y z
N MET A 1 -20.74 1.94 19.40
CA MET A 1 -19.99 1.42 18.24
C MET A 1 -18.66 2.16 18.19
N ALA A 2 -17.54 1.44 18.08
CA ALA A 2 -16.24 2.10 17.89
C ALA A 2 -16.29 2.91 16.58
N LYS A 3 -15.75 4.13 16.58
CA LYS A 3 -15.65 4.92 15.35
C LYS A 3 -14.67 4.22 14.41
N PRO A 4 -14.95 4.13 13.10
CA PRO A 4 -13.98 3.57 12.17
C PRO A 4 -12.69 4.38 12.23
N THR A 5 -11.55 3.69 12.18
CA THR A 5 -10.19 4.26 12.17
C THR A 5 -9.48 4.03 10.84
N GLN A 6 -10.18 3.47 9.85
CA GLN A 6 -9.66 3.21 8.53
C GLN A 6 -10.75 3.24 7.46
N ALA A 7 -10.34 3.53 6.23
CA ALA A 7 -11.18 3.47 5.03
C ALA A 7 -10.40 2.84 3.88
N HIS A 8 -11.11 2.12 3.01
CA HIS A 8 -10.54 1.44 1.85
C HIS A 8 -11.33 1.79 0.59
N LEU A 9 -10.62 2.00 -0.50
CA LEU A 9 -11.19 2.22 -1.83
C LEU A 9 -10.44 1.35 -2.83
N GLU A 10 -11.17 0.49 -3.52
CA GLU A 10 -10.62 -0.44 -4.50
C GLU A 10 -11.09 -0.10 -5.92
N ARG A 11 -10.17 -0.22 -6.88
CA ARG A 11 -10.47 -0.17 -8.31
C ARG A 11 -9.66 -1.22 -9.06
N THR A 12 -10.29 -1.81 -10.06
CA THR A 12 -9.62 -2.68 -11.02
C THR A 12 -9.22 -1.85 -12.24
N VAL A 13 -7.97 -2.00 -12.66
CA VAL A 13 -7.37 -1.31 -13.80
C VAL A 13 -6.80 -2.36 -14.76
N ASN A 14 -6.96 -2.19 -16.07
CA ASN A 14 -6.33 -3.08 -17.04
C ASN A 14 -4.87 -2.65 -17.28
N LYS A 15 -3.91 -3.58 -17.17
CA LYS A 15 -2.47 -3.33 -17.36
C LYS A 15 -2.13 -2.85 -18.77
N ASN A 16 -2.93 -3.28 -19.74
CA ASN A 16 -2.74 -2.99 -21.15
C ASN A 16 -3.29 -1.60 -21.53
N ASP A 17 -4.04 -0.94 -20.62
CA ASP A 17 -4.47 0.44 -20.84
C ASP A 17 -3.26 1.40 -20.86
N PRO A 18 -3.36 2.50 -21.63
CA PRO A 18 -2.35 3.55 -21.62
C PRO A 18 -2.04 4.02 -20.19
N LEU A 19 -0.76 4.29 -19.93
CA LEU A 19 -0.28 4.67 -18.59
C LEU A 19 -1.06 5.86 -18.01
N GLU A 20 -1.38 6.84 -18.85
CA GLU A 20 -2.14 8.05 -18.48
C GLU A 20 -3.54 7.71 -17.95
N VAL A 21 -4.25 6.78 -18.60
CA VAL A 21 -5.58 6.34 -18.17
C VAL A 21 -5.50 5.69 -16.80
N ARG A 22 -4.51 4.81 -16.60
CA ARG A 22 -4.27 4.15 -15.32
C ARG A 22 -3.95 5.16 -14.21
N GLN A 23 -3.07 6.13 -14.48
CA GLN A 23 -2.71 7.19 -13.55
C GLN A 23 -3.90 8.11 -13.21
N GLN A 24 -4.75 8.39 -14.20
CA GLN A 24 -5.98 9.17 -13.98
C GLN A 24 -6.93 8.43 -13.04
N THR A 25 -7.13 7.12 -13.21
CA THR A 25 -7.92 6.31 -12.27
C THR A 25 -7.37 6.37 -10.85
N LEU A 26 -6.05 6.21 -10.66
CA LEU A 26 -5.43 6.30 -9.34
C LEU A 26 -5.57 7.70 -8.71
N SER A 27 -5.47 8.75 -9.53
CA SER A 27 -5.66 10.14 -9.08
C SER A 27 -7.10 10.40 -8.63
N GLN A 28 -8.09 9.88 -9.38
CA GLN A 28 -9.50 9.95 -8.99
C GLN A 28 -9.76 9.21 -7.68
N MET A 29 -9.11 8.07 -7.44
CA MET A 29 -9.23 7.35 -6.18
C MET A 29 -8.77 8.21 -4.99
N GLN A 30 -7.66 8.96 -5.12
CA GLN A 30 -7.19 9.86 -4.07
C GLN A 30 -8.22 10.96 -3.78
N TYR A 31 -8.78 11.57 -4.83
CA TYR A 31 -9.83 12.57 -4.71
C TYR A 31 -11.07 12.02 -3.96
N TYR A 32 -11.58 10.86 -4.38
CA TYR A 32 -12.74 10.24 -3.74
C TYR A 32 -12.47 9.81 -2.30
N MET A 33 -11.27 9.33 -2.00
CA MET A 33 -10.89 9.01 -0.63
C MET A 33 -10.90 10.26 0.25
N GLY A 34 -10.36 11.38 -0.24
CA GLY A 34 -10.40 12.66 0.47
C GLY A 34 -11.83 13.11 0.79
N ALA A 35 -12.73 13.02 -0.18
CA ALA A 35 -14.15 13.33 0.03
C ALA A 35 -14.78 12.43 1.11
N LYS A 36 -14.55 11.11 1.06
CA LYS A 36 -15.03 10.15 2.07
C LYS A 36 -14.51 10.45 3.48
N LEU A 37 -13.26 10.88 3.61
CA LEU A 37 -12.67 11.24 4.90
C LEU A 37 -13.36 12.48 5.50
N ILE A 38 -13.67 13.47 4.67
CA ILE A 38 -14.40 14.67 5.09
C ILE A 38 -15.82 14.31 5.60
N GLU A 39 -16.52 13.39 4.93
CA GLU A 39 -17.85 12.92 5.36
C GLU A 39 -17.84 12.34 6.79
N VAL A 40 -16.77 11.64 7.16
CA VAL A 40 -16.58 11.08 8.51
C VAL A 40 -15.84 12.02 9.46
N ARG A 41 -15.68 13.30 9.08
CA ARG A 41 -15.01 14.36 9.86
C ARG A 41 -13.55 14.06 10.19
N VAL A 42 -12.83 13.44 9.25
CA VAL A 42 -11.40 13.18 9.32
C VAL A 42 -10.68 14.09 8.34
N ASP A 43 -9.64 14.78 8.80
CA ASP A 43 -8.80 15.62 7.93
C ASP A 43 -7.99 14.73 6.96
N PRO A 44 -8.20 14.84 5.64
CA PRO A 44 -7.45 14.06 4.64
C PRO A 44 -5.94 14.28 4.64
N GLN A 45 -5.45 15.37 5.24
CA GLN A 45 -4.00 15.65 5.36
C GLN A 45 -3.37 15.02 6.62
N ALA A 46 -4.19 14.62 7.60
CA ALA A 46 -3.72 14.05 8.86
C ALA A 46 -3.69 12.51 8.90
N VAL A 47 -4.12 11.86 7.81
CA VAL A 47 -4.17 10.40 7.68
C VAL A 47 -2.90 9.83 7.07
N MET A 48 -2.67 8.54 7.33
CA MET A 48 -1.68 7.76 6.61
C MET A 48 -2.35 7.05 5.44
N TYR A 49 -1.84 7.27 4.22
CA TYR A 49 -2.28 6.54 3.03
C TYR A 49 -1.35 5.37 2.73
N ARG A 50 -1.93 4.24 2.31
CA ARG A 50 -1.20 3.07 1.81
C ARG A 50 -1.82 2.57 0.54
N TRP A 51 -0.98 2.36 -0.47
CA TRP A 51 -1.37 1.62 -1.65
C TRP A 51 -1.07 0.14 -1.53
N SER A 52 -1.91 -0.68 -2.13
CA SER A 52 -1.64 -2.10 -2.41
C SER A 52 -2.01 -2.37 -3.86
N ILE A 53 -1.14 -3.04 -4.61
CA ILE A 53 -1.38 -3.42 -6.01
C ILE A 53 -1.26 -4.93 -6.13
N GLU A 54 -2.39 -5.58 -6.36
CA GLU A 54 -2.45 -7.00 -6.69
C GLU A 54 -2.55 -7.18 -8.20
N ASN A 55 -1.64 -7.95 -8.77
CA ASN A 55 -1.66 -8.32 -10.19
C ASN A 55 -2.51 -9.59 -10.40
N LYS A 56 -3.47 -9.53 -11.32
CA LYS A 56 -4.28 -10.69 -11.79
C LYS A 56 -4.31 -10.71 -13.32
N GLU A 57 -3.55 -11.60 -13.95
CA GLU A 57 -3.48 -11.71 -15.43
C GLU A 57 -3.28 -10.33 -16.10
N ASP A 58 -4.24 -9.86 -16.90
CA ASP A 58 -4.24 -8.53 -17.55
C ASP A 58 -4.73 -7.38 -16.66
N GLN A 59 -5.16 -7.66 -15.43
CA GLN A 59 -5.75 -6.70 -14.51
C GLN A 59 -4.86 -6.42 -13.29
N GLN A 60 -5.04 -5.24 -12.71
CA GLN A 60 -4.47 -4.79 -11.44
C GLN A 60 -5.60 -4.36 -10.53
N ILE A 61 -5.69 -4.99 -9.37
CA ILE A 61 -6.54 -4.51 -8.29
C ILE A 61 -5.70 -3.53 -7.47
N CYS A 62 -6.07 -2.27 -7.53
CA CYS A 62 -5.44 -1.18 -6.82
C CYS A 62 -6.32 -0.80 -5.63
N THR A 63 -5.76 -0.90 -4.42
CA THR A 63 -6.47 -0.55 -3.19
C THR A 63 -5.77 0.63 -2.53
N LEU A 64 -6.48 1.75 -2.41
CA LEU A 64 -6.09 2.89 -1.60
C LEU A 64 -6.71 2.75 -0.22
N SER A 65 -5.86 2.70 0.80
CA SER A 65 -6.30 2.68 2.21
C SER A 65 -5.88 3.96 2.91
N ALA A 66 -6.74 4.48 3.77
CA ALA A 66 -6.46 5.59 4.67
C ALA A 66 -6.60 5.13 6.12
N PHE A 67 -5.65 5.50 6.98
CA PHE A 67 -5.60 5.11 8.39
C PHE A 67 -5.46 6.34 9.29
N TRP A 68 -6.26 6.39 10.36
CA TRP A 68 -6.21 7.39 11.42
C TRP A 68 -6.39 6.74 12.79
N GLY A 69 -6.24 7.51 13.87
CA GLY A 69 -6.43 7.02 15.24
C GLY A 69 -5.64 5.74 15.54
N GLU A 70 -6.33 4.75 16.10
CA GLU A 70 -5.72 3.48 16.52
C GLU A 70 -5.09 2.69 15.37
N SER A 71 -5.74 2.62 14.20
CA SER A 71 -5.19 1.92 13.03
C SER A 71 -3.86 2.53 12.56
N ARG A 72 -3.75 3.87 12.59
CA ARG A 72 -2.49 4.56 12.26
C ARG A 72 -1.40 4.23 13.28
N THR A 73 -1.71 4.34 14.57
CA THR A 73 -0.75 4.03 15.65
C THR A 73 -0.27 2.59 15.57
N LYS A 74 -1.16 1.66 15.23
CA LYS A 74 -0.84 0.24 15.07
C LYS A 74 0.18 0.00 13.95
N ILE A 75 -0.01 0.62 12.79
CA ILE A 75 0.95 0.53 11.67
C ILE A 75 2.31 1.12 12.08
N LEU A 76 2.31 2.31 12.67
CA LEU A 76 3.52 2.99 13.12
C LEU A 76 4.28 2.21 14.20
N SER A 77 3.59 1.38 14.99
CA SER A 77 4.21 0.59 16.04
C SER A 77 5.19 -0.47 15.53
N GLY A 78 5.07 -0.90 14.26
CA GLY A 78 5.92 -1.95 13.70
C GLY A 78 5.62 -3.37 14.23
N LYS A 79 4.59 -3.53 15.07
CA LYS A 79 4.30 -4.79 15.77
C LYS A 79 3.54 -5.80 14.92
N GLU A 80 2.78 -5.32 13.93
CA GLU A 80 1.96 -6.15 13.04
C GLU A 80 2.28 -5.84 11.58
N PRO A 81 3.47 -6.25 11.10
CA PRO A 81 3.84 -6.08 9.71
C PRO A 81 2.97 -6.95 8.81
N LEU A 82 2.75 -6.47 7.58
CA LEU A 82 2.17 -7.28 6.51
C LEU A 82 3.10 -8.45 6.18
N GLN A 83 2.51 -9.55 5.71
CA GLN A 83 3.22 -10.78 5.38
C GLN A 83 2.83 -11.31 4.00
N GLY A 84 3.66 -12.18 3.43
CA GLY A 84 3.39 -12.88 2.17
C GLY A 84 2.97 -11.94 1.02
N LYS A 85 1.92 -12.31 0.29
CA LYS A 85 1.45 -11.55 -0.88
C LYS A 85 1.07 -10.11 -0.55
N GLU A 86 0.50 -9.86 0.62
CA GLU A 86 0.14 -8.48 1.04
C GLU A 86 1.36 -7.61 1.23
N LEU A 87 2.44 -8.17 1.80
CA LEU A 87 3.71 -7.48 1.93
C LEU A 87 4.29 -7.12 0.56
N ALA A 88 4.33 -8.09 -0.36
CA ALA A 88 4.83 -7.86 -1.72
C ALA A 88 4.02 -6.80 -2.48
N ASN A 89 2.68 -6.85 -2.37
CA ASN A 89 1.78 -5.90 -3.02
C ASN A 89 1.91 -4.49 -2.43
N CYS A 90 2.03 -4.38 -1.10
CA CYS A 90 2.29 -3.12 -0.41
C CYS A 90 3.65 -2.53 -0.81
N ALA A 91 4.72 -3.32 -0.71
CA ALA A 91 6.06 -2.83 -1.01
C ALA A 91 6.17 -2.34 -2.46
N ARG A 92 5.64 -3.10 -3.42
CA ARG A 92 5.60 -2.69 -4.84
C ARG A 92 4.90 -1.35 -5.02
N ALA A 93 3.75 -1.20 -4.40
CA ALA A 93 2.90 -0.04 -4.60
C ALA A 93 3.46 1.25 -3.97
N ASN A 94 4.37 1.12 -3.00
CA ASN A 94 4.92 2.26 -2.26
C ASN A 94 6.45 2.40 -2.43
N ALA A 95 7.08 1.62 -3.31
CA ALA A 95 8.54 1.64 -3.52
C ALA A 95 9.08 3.02 -3.91
N SER A 96 8.35 3.77 -4.73
CA SER A 96 8.73 5.12 -5.16
C SER A 96 8.77 6.16 -4.03
N ALA A 97 8.17 5.86 -2.87
CA ALA A 97 8.24 6.71 -1.69
C ALA A 97 9.53 6.51 -0.87
N GLY A 98 10.39 5.57 -1.28
CA GLY A 98 11.63 5.23 -0.59
C GLY A 98 11.46 4.11 0.44
N LEU A 99 12.58 3.46 0.76
CA LEU A 99 12.64 2.27 1.62
C LEU A 99 12.00 2.46 2.99
N GLU A 100 12.31 3.57 3.66
CA GLU A 100 11.83 3.88 5.00
C GLU A 100 10.31 4.05 5.01
N LYS A 101 9.78 4.79 4.03
CA LYS A 101 8.34 5.01 3.93
C LYS A 101 7.61 3.72 3.55
N ALA A 102 8.16 2.92 2.64
CA ALA A 102 7.61 1.62 2.30
C ALA A 102 7.58 0.67 3.52
N ALA A 103 8.66 0.62 4.30
CA ALA A 103 8.73 -0.16 5.54
C ALA A 103 7.65 0.28 6.53
N GLU A 104 7.51 1.58 6.76
CA GLU A 104 6.49 2.14 7.65
C GLU A 104 5.08 1.73 7.19
N LEU A 105 4.74 1.98 5.92
CA LEU A 105 3.42 1.70 5.36
C LEU A 105 3.08 0.20 5.38
N CYS A 106 4.08 -0.66 5.16
CA CYS A 106 3.89 -2.10 5.23
C CYS A 106 3.92 -2.65 6.67
N GLY A 107 3.94 -1.78 7.69
CA GLY A 107 3.74 -2.14 9.09
C GLY A 107 5.00 -2.55 9.84
N PHE A 108 6.19 -2.18 9.33
CA PHE A 108 7.47 -2.42 10.00
C PHE A 108 7.94 -1.22 10.83
N GLY A 109 7.18 -0.11 10.84
CA GLY A 109 7.62 1.13 11.48
C GLY A 109 8.95 1.60 10.87
N SER A 110 9.94 1.87 11.70
CA SER A 110 11.29 2.28 11.28
C SER A 110 12.26 1.12 11.04
N ASP A 111 11.84 -0.14 11.17
CA ASP A 111 12.73 -1.30 11.04
C ASP A 111 12.89 -1.74 9.58
N THR A 112 13.70 -0.98 8.84
CA THR A 112 14.00 -1.24 7.43
C THR A 112 14.78 -2.54 7.20
N LYS A 113 15.58 -2.97 8.19
CA LYS A 113 16.34 -4.24 8.10
C LYS A 113 15.39 -5.43 8.13
N ARG A 114 14.46 -5.45 9.09
CA ARG A 114 13.44 -6.49 9.17
C ARG A 114 12.51 -6.48 7.96
N PHE A 115 12.16 -5.29 7.44
CA PHE A 115 11.39 -5.16 6.20
C PHE A 115 12.10 -5.79 5.00
N GLN A 116 13.38 -5.47 4.80
CA GLN A 116 14.17 -6.05 3.70
C GLN A 116 14.31 -7.57 3.81
N THR A 117 14.54 -8.09 5.01
CA THR A 117 14.61 -9.55 5.24
C THR A 117 13.29 -10.22 4.92
N ALA A 118 12.17 -9.72 5.47
CA ALA A 118 10.84 -10.27 5.21
C ALA A 118 10.46 -10.20 3.73
N LEU A 119 10.86 -9.13 3.02
CA LEU A 119 10.66 -9.02 1.58
C LEU A 119 11.46 -10.04 0.78
N LYS A 120 12.72 -10.31 1.16
CA LYS A 120 13.54 -11.34 0.51
C LYS A 120 12.91 -12.71 0.66
N GLU A 121 12.49 -13.06 1.88
CA GLU A 121 11.80 -14.32 2.19
C GLU A 121 10.50 -14.44 1.38
N THR A 122 9.67 -13.39 1.40
CA THR A 122 8.43 -13.33 0.61
C THR A 122 8.68 -13.51 -0.89
N ALA A 123 9.75 -12.93 -1.43
CA ALA A 123 10.08 -13.07 -2.84
C ALA A 123 10.50 -14.50 -3.22
N GLN A 124 11.20 -15.19 -2.32
CA GLN A 124 11.56 -16.59 -2.49
C GLN A 124 10.31 -17.49 -2.43
N GLU A 125 9.43 -17.26 -1.45
CA GLU A 125 8.18 -18.03 -1.28
C GLU A 125 7.21 -17.87 -2.45
N LEU A 126 7.14 -16.68 -3.04
CA LEU A 126 6.24 -16.38 -4.17
C LEU A 126 6.86 -16.71 -5.53
N GLU A 127 8.03 -17.34 -5.56
CA GLU A 127 8.82 -17.65 -6.77
C GLU A 127 8.97 -16.43 -7.69
N LEU A 128 9.03 -15.23 -7.11
CA LEU A 128 9.19 -14.00 -7.88
C LEU A 128 10.60 -13.94 -8.45
N SER A 129 10.71 -13.65 -9.75
CA SER A 129 12.03 -13.52 -10.38
C SER A 129 12.90 -12.50 -9.65
N ALA A 130 14.20 -12.78 -9.55
CA ALA A 130 15.17 -11.88 -8.88
C ALA A 130 15.16 -10.45 -9.47
N GLU A 131 14.77 -10.31 -10.74
CA GLU A 131 14.59 -9.03 -11.42
C GLU A 131 13.34 -8.28 -10.95
N SER A 132 12.23 -8.99 -10.74
CA SER A 132 11.02 -8.43 -10.11
C SER A 132 11.33 -7.96 -8.70
N PHE A 133 12.15 -8.71 -7.97
CA PHE A 133 12.58 -8.36 -6.62
C PHE A 133 13.45 -7.09 -6.58
N LYS A 134 14.44 -6.96 -7.47
CA LYS A 134 15.27 -5.75 -7.56
C LYS A 134 14.44 -4.49 -7.85
N LYS A 135 13.41 -4.61 -8.70
CA LYS A 135 12.46 -3.50 -8.99
C LYS A 135 11.59 -3.10 -7.78
N LEU A 136 11.48 -3.94 -6.75
CA LEU A 136 10.76 -3.59 -5.51
C LEU A 136 11.62 -2.79 -4.53
N LEU A 137 12.95 -2.84 -4.68
CA LEU A 137 13.92 -2.27 -3.74
C LEU A 137 14.70 -1.06 -4.30
N ALA A 138 14.58 -0.78 -5.60
CA ALA A 138 15.25 0.30 -6.31
C ALA A 138 14.28 1.46 -6.59
#